data_AF-A0A1N6H4B5-F1
#
_entry.id   AF-A0A1N6H4B5-F1
#
_cell.length_a   1.000
_cell.length_b   1.000
_cell.length_c   1.000
_cell.angle_alpha   90.00
_cell.angle_beta   90.00
_cell.angle_gamma   90.00
#
_symmetry.space_group_name_H-M   'P 1'
#
loop_
_entity.id
_entity.type
_entity.pdbx_description
1 polymer ?
#
loop_
_entity_poly.entity_id
_entity_poly.type
_entity_poly.pdbx_seq_one_letter_code
_entity_poly.pdbx_strand_id
1 'polypeptide(L)'
;MKNIAIALFLIGIIFQSRAQSERLENPQVSLMEKSDHQYTAGWIFLGTGTAFIVAARAIPTKYDYYDGSSNQTFLSVLGWTGSIAIITSIPLFLSAGKNARLAAKLSLQNHTLYQPIPLDHPLPNFPSLSLKIPL
;
A
#
# COMPACT_ATOMS: atom_id res chain seq x y z
N MET A 1 -5.79 5.92 -34.75
CA MET A 1 -4.36 5.81 -34.40
C MET A 1 -3.84 7.02 -33.62
N LYS A 2 -4.12 8.27 -34.04
CA LYS A 2 -3.66 9.49 -33.34
C LYS A 2 -4.02 9.54 -31.85
N ASN A 3 -5.24 9.14 -31.49
CA ASN A 3 -5.71 9.16 -30.09
C ASN A 3 -5.04 8.07 -29.23
N ILE A 4 -4.60 6.97 -29.83
CA ILE A 4 -3.89 5.88 -29.13
C ILE A 4 -2.46 6.31 -28.80
N ALA A 5 -1.78 6.99 -29.73
CA ALA A 5 -0.44 7.53 -29.50
C ALA A 5 -0.43 8.58 -28.38
N ILE A 6 -1.44 9.45 -28.33
CA ILE A 6 -1.59 10.45 -27.26
C ILE A 6 -1.85 9.78 -25.90
N ALA A 7 -2.69 8.73 -25.86
CA ALA A 7 -2.95 7.99 -24.63
C ALA A 7 -1.68 7.29 -24.10
N LEU A 8 -0.88 6.67 -24.98
CA LEU A 8 0.39 6.05 -24.59
C LEU A 8 1.41 7.08 -24.08
N PHE A 9 1.46 8.26 -24.70
CA PHE A 9 2.32 9.35 -24.28
C PHE A 9 1.94 9.89 -22.89
N LEU A 10 0.64 10.07 -22.62
CA LEU A 10 0.13 10.47 -21.31
C LEU A 10 0.42 9.45 -20.22
N ILE A 11 0.29 8.15 -20.53
CA ILE A 11 0.67 7.07 -19.61
C ILE A 11 2.17 7.12 -19.30
N GLY A 12 3.02 7.37 -20.31
CA GLY A 12 4.48 7.46 -20.15
C GLY A 12 4.94 8.58 -19.21
N ILE A 13 4.26 9.72 -19.19
CA ILE A 13 4.60 10.85 -18.32
C ILE A 13 4.42 10.49 -16.83
N ILE A 14 3.44 9.64 -16.49
CA ILE A 14 3.16 9.23 -15.10
C ILE A 14 4.31 8.40 -14.51
N PHE A 15 5.08 7.68 -15.33
CA PHE A 15 6.18 6.82 -14.87
C PHE A 15 7.48 7.59 -14.60
N GLN A 16 7.69 8.76 -15.22
CA GLN A 16 8.93 9.53 -15.11
C GLN A 16 9.11 10.21 -13.74
N SER A 17 8.05 10.40 -12.95
CA SER A 17 8.14 11.17 -11.68
C SER A 17 8.81 10.43 -10.52
N ARG A 18 9.10 9.13 -10.65
CA ARG A 18 9.65 8.30 -9.55
C ARG A 18 11.18 8.17 -9.55
N ALA A 19 11.90 8.77 -10.51
CA ALA A 19 13.34 8.59 -10.66
C ALA A 19 14.22 9.53 -9.80
N GLN A 20 13.65 10.48 -9.05
CA GLN A 20 14.42 11.57 -8.40
C GLN A 20 14.45 11.54 -6.86
N SER A 21 14.44 10.38 -6.20
CA SER A 21 14.63 10.33 -4.74
C SER A 21 16.03 9.85 -4.37
N GLU A 22 17.00 10.75 -4.35
CA GLU A 22 18.32 10.56 -3.71
C GLU A 22 18.30 11.05 -2.25
N ARG A 23 17.27 10.70 -1.46
CA ARG A 23 17.34 10.90 -0.02
C ARG A 23 17.92 9.63 0.61
N LEU A 24 19.12 9.75 1.19
CA LEU A 24 19.68 8.76 2.13
C LEU A 24 18.79 8.69 3.37
N GLU A 25 17.61 8.10 3.22
CA GLU A 25 16.67 7.88 4.30
C GLU A 25 16.99 6.55 4.99
N ASN A 26 16.83 6.51 6.31
CA ASN A 26 17.01 5.28 7.07
C ASN A 26 16.14 4.17 6.42
N PRO A 27 16.73 3.04 5.98
CA PRO A 27 16.01 2.01 5.24
C PRO A 27 14.82 1.45 6.01
N GLN A 28 14.88 1.46 7.36
CA GLN A 28 13.75 1.08 8.20
C GLN A 28 12.56 2.04 8.04
N VAL A 29 12.82 3.36 8.11
CA VAL A 29 11.78 4.40 8.04
C VAL A 29 11.16 4.40 6.64
N SER A 30 11.98 4.32 5.60
CA SER A 30 11.52 4.26 4.21
C SER A 30 10.65 3.02 3.93
N LEU A 31 11.03 1.85 4.46
CA LEU A 31 10.24 0.62 4.28
C LEU A 31 8.93 0.65 5.07
N MET A 32 8.92 1.27 6.25
CA MET A 32 7.71 1.45 7.05
C MET A 32 6.73 2.37 6.33
N GLU A 33 7.21 3.55 5.89
CA GLU A 33 6.38 4.51 5.15
C GLU A 33 5.83 3.89 3.86
N LYS A 34 6.67 3.15 3.12
CA LYS A 34 6.23 2.41 1.92
C LYS A 34 5.16 1.38 2.24
N SER A 35 5.25 0.68 3.37
CA SER A 35 4.23 -0.27 3.82
C SER A 35 2.90 0.45 4.05
N ASP A 36 2.90 1.57 4.77
CA ASP A 36 1.70 2.31 5.13
C ASP A 36 0.99 2.90 3.90
N HIS A 37 1.76 3.45 2.95
CA HIS A 37 1.22 3.93 1.68
C HIS A 37 0.61 2.78 0.87
N GLN A 38 1.26 1.61 0.80
CA GLN A 38 0.75 0.46 0.07
C GLN A 38 -0.51 -0.13 0.73
N TYR A 39 -0.56 -0.15 2.06
CA TYR A 39 -1.72 -0.60 2.81
C TYR A 39 -2.92 0.33 2.58
N THR A 40 -2.69 1.63 2.67
CA THR A 40 -3.70 2.66 2.41
C THR A 40 -4.20 2.59 0.97
N ALA A 41 -3.29 2.48 0.00
CA ALA A 41 -3.64 2.29 -1.40
C ALA A 41 -4.47 1.01 -1.61
N GLY A 42 -4.08 -0.10 -0.98
CA GLY A 42 -4.86 -1.34 -1.02
C GLY A 42 -6.31 -1.14 -0.57
N TRP A 43 -6.53 -0.42 0.54
CA TRP A 43 -7.87 -0.09 1.02
C TRP A 43 -8.65 0.82 0.07
N ILE A 44 -7.99 1.81 -0.53
CA ILE A 44 -8.62 2.68 -1.53
C ILE A 44 -9.08 1.84 -2.72
N PHE A 45 -8.23 0.97 -3.27
CA PHE A 45 -8.57 0.12 -4.42
C PHE A 45 -9.68 -0.87 -4.09
N LEU A 46 -9.65 -1.48 -2.90
CA LEU A 46 -10.70 -2.40 -2.45
C LEU A 46 -12.05 -1.68 -2.24
N GLY A 47 -12.02 -0.53 -1.57
CA GLY A 47 -13.21 0.28 -1.28
C GLY A 47 -13.83 0.87 -2.54
N THR A 48 -13.02 1.50 -3.40
CA THR A 48 -13.49 2.04 -4.69
C THR A 48 -13.98 0.94 -5.62
N GLY A 49 -13.27 -0.19 -5.69
CA GLY A 49 -13.68 -1.33 -6.51
C GLY A 49 -15.02 -1.91 -6.08
N THR A 50 -15.24 -2.04 -4.77
CA THR A 50 -16.51 -2.49 -4.20
C THR A 50 -17.63 -1.47 -4.48
N ALA A 51 -17.35 -0.18 -4.30
CA ALA A 51 -18.31 0.89 -4.60
C ALA A 51 -18.74 0.87 -6.08
N PHE A 52 -17.83 0.63 -7.02
CA PHE A 52 -18.16 0.50 -8.44
C PHE A 52 -19.02 -0.71 -8.77
N ILE A 53 -18.77 -1.86 -8.14
CA ILE A 53 -19.62 -3.05 -8.32
C ILE A 53 -21.02 -2.79 -7.77
N VAL A 54 -21.14 -2.18 -6.59
CA VAL A 54 -22.43 -1.83 -5.99
C VAL A 54 -23.17 -0.81 -6.85
N ALA A 55 -22.49 0.23 -7.33
CA ALA A 55 -23.07 1.23 -8.23
C ALA A 55 -23.57 0.59 -9.54
N ALA A 56 -22.81 -0.34 -10.12
CA ALA A 56 -23.22 -1.07 -11.32
C ALA A 56 -24.47 -1.95 -11.09
N ARG A 57 -24.75 -2.35 -9.86
CA ARG A 57 -25.97 -3.09 -9.49
C ARG A 57 -27.14 -2.17 -9.16
N ALA A 58 -26.87 -0.99 -8.62
CA ALA A 58 -27.89 -0.02 -8.24
C ALA A 58 -28.48 0.74 -9.44
N ILE A 59 -27.69 0.95 -10.50
CA ILE A 59 -28.13 1.67 -11.70
C ILE A 59 -28.98 0.74 -12.59
N PRO A 60 -30.19 1.15 -13.02
CA PRO A 60 -31.02 0.36 -13.90
C PRO A 60 -30.41 0.21 -15.30
N THR A 61 -30.61 -0.97 -15.89
CA THR A 61 -30.07 -1.34 -17.21
C THR A 61 -30.71 -0.55 -18.36
N LYS A 62 -31.92 -0.03 -18.16
CA LYS A 62 -32.65 0.84 -19.08
C LYS A 62 -32.92 2.16 -18.39
N TYR A 63 -32.66 3.26 -19.09
CA TYR A 63 -33.08 4.60 -18.65
C TYR A 63 -34.24 5.03 -19.53
N ASP A 64 -35.43 5.17 -18.94
CA ASP A 64 -36.62 5.59 -19.68
C ASP A 64 -36.96 7.02 -19.30
N TYR A 65 -36.71 7.93 -20.24
CA TYR A 65 -37.34 9.25 -20.21
C TYR A 65 -37.77 9.69 -21.62
N TYR A 66 -37.08 9.26 -22.70
CA TYR A 66 -37.54 9.51 -24.09
C TYR A 66 -37.11 8.49 -25.16
N ASP A 67 -36.00 7.73 -25.03
CA ASP A 67 -35.40 6.97 -26.16
C ASP A 67 -34.99 5.51 -25.84
N GLY A 68 -35.27 5.02 -24.62
CA GLY A 68 -35.03 3.62 -24.23
C GLY A 68 -33.58 3.12 -24.35
N SER A 69 -32.59 4.02 -24.32
CA SER A 69 -31.19 3.65 -24.53
C SER A 69 -30.64 2.78 -23.39
N SER A 70 -29.82 1.78 -23.76
CA SER A 70 -29.27 0.79 -22.84
C SER A 70 -28.02 1.32 -22.13
N ASN A 71 -28.00 1.18 -20.80
CA ASN A 71 -26.82 1.48 -19.99
C ASN A 71 -25.81 0.32 -19.93
N GLN A 72 -26.06 -0.77 -20.66
CA GLN A 72 -25.33 -2.01 -20.48
C GLN A 72 -23.81 -1.89 -20.70
N THR A 73 -23.38 -1.05 -21.65
CA THR A 73 -21.94 -0.78 -21.85
C THR A 73 -21.33 -0.07 -20.65
N PHE A 74 -22.00 0.95 -20.12
CA PHE A 74 -21.52 1.69 -18.95
C PHE A 74 -21.46 0.79 -17.71
N LEU A 75 -22.51 -0.01 -17.47
CA LEU A 75 -22.56 -0.95 -16.35
C LEU A 75 -21.48 -2.03 -16.45
N SER A 76 -21.23 -2.53 -17.65
CA SER A 76 -20.17 -3.51 -17.90
C SER A 76 -18.79 -2.91 -17.59
N VAL A 77 -18.50 -1.70 -18.08
CA VAL A 77 -17.25 -1.00 -17.79
C VAL A 77 -17.09 -0.78 -16.29
N LEU A 78 -18.12 -0.28 -15.61
CA LEU A 78 -18.08 0.00 -14.17
C LEU A 78 -17.85 -1.28 -13.34
N GLY A 79 -18.52 -2.38 -13.69
CA GLY A 79 -18.34 -3.68 -13.05
C GLY A 79 -16.94 -4.28 -13.29
N TRP A 80 -16.42 -4.20 -14.51
CA TRP A 80 -15.08 -4.68 -14.84
C TRP A 80 -13.99 -3.85 -14.17
N THR A 81 -14.09 -2.52 -14.21
CA THR A 81 -13.16 -1.62 -13.51
C THR A 81 -13.18 -1.89 -12.01
N GLY A 82 -14.35 -2.09 -11.41
CA GLY A 82 -14.47 -2.44 -10.00
C GLY A 82 -13.79 -3.77 -9.67
N SER A 83 -14.00 -4.79 -10.49
CA SER A 83 -13.39 -6.12 -10.31
C SER A 83 -11.86 -6.08 -10.43
N ILE A 84 -11.34 -5.36 -11.43
CA ILE A 84 -9.90 -5.17 -11.62
C ILE A 84 -9.31 -4.41 -10.43
N ALA A 85 -9.96 -3.36 -9.94
CA ALA A 85 -9.50 -2.61 -8.78
C ALA A 85 -9.34 -3.51 -7.54
N ILE A 86 -10.32 -4.38 -7.26
CA ILE A 86 -10.24 -5.35 -6.16
C ILE A 86 -9.10 -6.34 -6.37
N ILE A 87 -8.91 -6.86 -7.59
CA ILE A 87 -7.80 -7.79 -7.86
C ILE A 87 -6.45 -7.10 -7.65
N THR A 88 -6.31 -5.84 -8.05
CA THR A 88 -5.08 -5.07 -7.86
C THR A 88 -4.79 -4.70 -6.40
N SER A 89 -5.79 -4.70 -5.51
CA SER A 89 -5.56 -4.43 -4.09
C SER A 89 -4.82 -5.59 -3.40
N ILE A 90 -4.98 -6.83 -3.88
CA ILE A 90 -4.32 -8.01 -3.31
C ILE A 90 -2.79 -7.89 -3.29
N PRO A 91 -2.09 -7.67 -4.42
CA PRO A 91 -0.64 -7.54 -4.41
C PRO A 91 -0.16 -6.29 -3.63
N LEU A 92 -0.99 -5.25 -3.50
CA LEU A 92 -0.69 -4.09 -2.66
C LEU A 92 -0.66 -4.47 -1.18
N PHE A 93 -1.67 -5.20 -0.69
CA PHE A 93 -1.70 -5.69 0.69
C PHE A 93 -0.56 -6.67 1.00
N LEU A 94 -0.25 -7.58 0.07
CA LEU A 94 0.87 -8.51 0.24
C LEU A 94 2.21 -7.76 0.31
N SER A 95 2.39 -6.75 -0.55
CA SER A 95 3.61 -5.93 -0.56
C SER A 95 3.76 -5.10 0.70
N ALA A 96 2.65 -4.51 1.20
CA ALA A 96 2.62 -3.78 2.45
C ALA A 96 3.08 -4.68 3.62
N GLY A 97 2.45 -5.85 3.78
CA GLY A 97 2.81 -6.79 4.83
C GLY A 97 4.27 -7.28 4.75
N LYS A 98 4.79 -7.50 3.54
CA LYS A 98 6.21 -7.85 3.35
C LYS A 98 7.14 -6.71 3.79
N ASN A 99 6.82 -5.47 3.42
CA ASN A 99 7.63 -4.30 3.78
C ASN A 99 7.58 -4.00 5.28
N ALA A 100 6.41 -4.12 5.93
CA ALA A 100 6.28 -4.00 7.39
C ALA A 100 7.15 -5.03 8.13
N ARG A 101 7.13 -6.30 7.70
CA ARG A 101 7.97 -7.36 8.28
C ARG A 101 9.46 -7.08 8.09
N LEU A 102 9.87 -6.55 6.94
CA LEU A 102 11.25 -6.18 6.68
C LEU A 102 11.69 -4.99 7.54
N ALA A 103 10.85 -3.95 7.66
CA ALA A 103 11.12 -2.82 8.53
C ALA A 103 11.27 -3.25 10.00
N ALA A 104 10.41 -4.15 10.48
CA ALA A 104 10.50 -4.70 11.84
C ALA A 104 11.80 -5.50 12.07
N LYS A 105 12.22 -6.32 11.09
CA LYS A 105 13.49 -7.06 11.17
C LYS A 105 14.69 -6.11 11.24
N LEU A 106 14.71 -5.06 10.42
CA LEU A 106 15.77 -4.05 10.45
C LEU A 106 15.77 -3.28 11.77
N SER A 107 14.59 -2.96 12.32
CA SER A 107 14.48 -2.32 13.64
C SER A 107 15.13 -3.16 14.74
N LEU A 108 14.85 -4.47 14.76
CA LEU A 108 15.37 -5.39 15.76
C LEU A 108 16.88 -5.58 15.62
N GLN A 109 17.40 -5.68 14.39
CA GLN A 109 18.83 -5.79 14.14
C GLN A 109 19.59 -4.51 14.51
N ASN A 110 19.01 -3.33 14.27
CA ASN A 110 19.66 -2.06 14.60
C ASN A 110 19.80 -1.85 16.13
N HIS A 111 18.86 -2.39 16.91
CA HIS A 111 18.96 -2.36 18.39
C HIS A 111 20.06 -3.25 18.96
N THR A 112 20.55 -4.26 18.21
CA THR A 112 21.59 -5.18 18.71
C THR A 112 23.01 -4.64 18.61
N LEU A 113 23.24 -3.50 17.93
CA LEU A 113 24.60 -3.04 17.63
C LEU A 113 25.06 -1.74 18.31
N TYR A 114 24.19 -0.94 18.94
CA TYR A 114 24.61 0.31 19.58
C TYR A 114 23.76 0.64 20.82
N GLN A 115 24.17 0.12 21.97
CA GLN A 115 24.05 0.88 23.21
C GLN A 115 25.47 1.17 23.73
N PRO A 116 26.11 2.27 23.29
CA PRO A 116 27.22 2.80 24.06
C PRO A 116 26.66 3.20 25.42
N ILE A 117 27.14 2.52 26.47
CA ILE A 117 26.88 2.90 27.86
C ILE A 117 27.53 4.27 28.07
N PRO A 118 26.78 5.37 28.28
CA PRO A 118 27.40 6.61 28.71
C PRO A 118 27.91 6.41 30.15
N LEU A 119 29.24 6.37 30.30
CA LEU A 119 29.95 6.08 31.55
C LEU A 119 29.89 7.20 32.61
N ASP A 120 29.12 8.26 32.38
CA ASP A 120 29.10 9.46 33.23
C ASP A 120 27.88 9.60 34.15
N HIS A 121 26.98 8.61 34.19
CA HIS A 121 25.78 8.63 35.04
C HIS A 121 25.63 7.36 35.88
N PRO A 122 25.08 7.45 37.12
CA PRO A 122 24.81 6.28 37.94
C PRO A 122 23.91 5.32 37.16
N LEU A 123 24.41 4.10 36.95
CA LEU A 123 23.73 3.06 36.18
C LEU A 123 22.29 2.87 36.73
N PRO A 124 21.24 2.95 35.89
CA PRO A 124 19.92 2.53 36.31
C PRO A 124 19.93 1.02 36.59
N ASN A 125 19.29 0.62 37.69
CA ASN A 125 19.15 -0.79 38.07
C ASN A 125 18.51 -1.58 36.92
N PHE A 126 19.31 -2.40 36.22
CA PHE A 126 18.80 -3.34 35.24
C PHE A 126 18.28 -4.58 35.97
N PRO A 127 16.99 -4.94 35.84
CA PRO A 127 16.47 -6.14 36.45
C PRO A 127 17.11 -7.35 35.77
N SER A 128 17.88 -8.13 36.52
CA SER A 128 18.43 -9.41 36.08
C SER A 128 17.89 -10.53 36.95
N LEU A 129 17.48 -11.63 36.31
CA LEU A 129 17.07 -12.87 36.99
C LEU A 129 18.29 -13.79 37.03
N SER A 130 18.87 -13.97 38.21
CA SER A 130 19.98 -14.91 38.44
C SER A 130 19.42 -16.24 38.94
N LEU A 131 19.64 -17.31 38.18
CA LEU A 131 19.30 -18.67 38.58
C LEU A 131 20.52 -19.31 39.26
N LYS A 132 20.43 -19.58 40.56
CA LYS A 132 21.46 -20.31 41.31
C LYS A 132 21.01 -21.76 41.50
N ILE A 133 21.75 -22.69 40.90
CA ILE A 133 21.52 -24.14 41.08
C ILE A 133 22.49 -24.63 42.18
N PRO A 134 22.00 -25.13 43.33
CA PRO A 134 22.84 -25.77 44.33
C PRO A 134 23.27 -27.18 43.88
N LEU A 135 24.52 -27.53 44.16
CA LEU A 135 25.09 -28.89 44.04
C LEU A 135 24.67 -29.75 45.24
#